data_AF-R5BN15-F1
#
_entry.id   AF-R5BN15-F1
#
_cell.length_a   1.000
_cell.length_b   1.000
_cell.length_c   1.000
_cell.angle_alpha   90.00
_cell.angle_beta   90.00
_cell.angle_gamma   90.00
#
_symmetry.space_group_name_H-M   'P 1'
#
loop_
_entity.id
_entity.type
_entity.pdbx_description
1 polymer ?
#
loop_
_entity_poly.entity_id
_entity_poly.type
_entity_poly.pdbx_seq_one_letter_code
_entity_poly.pdbx_strand_id
1 'polypeptide(L)'
;MNKQRIVWLHEQLPEWEAKGWISKEHAAQMRVFYGTVDTTQGPSLRRLLVLLLGLLLTSLGVFLLFAGYWYSFSPAGRMDWCIALLLLAVIALGLGLWKAPRGSIYAEGIGLFYVATLTISTVLMSDTYYTGEGWGFYALIIMLLTLPVIYLLGSGFTMMAYLLIGLLWSVSAREVTMWGEPVWLWLLLAAGSPFFAEQLRKRTRSYLSTLWLSWAYVAAIFGAFFFTITSYNLSLGLFFVASLSAATYALGSLSREQGLWSLPFRGIGVLGLMYVVVYGTFISTWQEEAAASADWLSIGLGIVALILVAGGLNALWQKRMGTDLLITFCPIVVGLLMLSVHWGVTPLTGSILFNVYVVLLAIVLLWQGTVTKRVGLVNGCIFTFLAMIAARFFDPTFSFVERGFTFMVTGVAIFAVNLFYMWRKQSQQAQVNTSVARANRRLRRRQTLGDDEHIEVTDTGEHTESAGNYTSAPSDDRTGADAAKSATVKEDGNMAYTAREQESAAAVSSDKTTARKGESSDAQ
;
A
#
# COMPACT_ATOMS: atom_id res chain seq x y z
N MET A 1 6.60 31.34 0.69
CA MET A 1 5.84 31.56 -0.57
C MET A 1 6.09 30.38 -1.52
N ASN A 2 5.15 29.99 -2.40
CA ASN A 2 5.30 28.78 -3.22
C ASN A 2 6.25 29.03 -4.42
N LYS A 3 7.36 28.28 -4.52
CA LYS A 3 8.36 28.41 -5.61
C LYS A 3 7.74 28.34 -7.02
N GLN A 4 6.72 27.51 -7.25
CA GLN A 4 6.06 27.41 -8.56
C GLN A 4 5.40 28.73 -9.00
N ARG A 5 4.86 29.51 -8.06
CA ARG A 5 4.23 30.80 -8.37
C ARG A 5 5.26 31.90 -8.68
N ILE A 6 6.45 31.81 -8.08
CA ILE A 6 7.55 32.76 -8.34
C ILE A 6 8.15 32.48 -9.73
N VAL A 7 8.36 31.20 -10.09
CA VAL A 7 8.80 30.82 -11.45
C VAL A 7 7.79 31.29 -12.50
N TRP A 8 6.51 30.97 -12.34
CA TRP A 8 5.44 31.42 -13.23
C TRP A 8 5.37 32.96 -13.39
N LEU A 9 5.58 33.71 -12.31
CA LEU A 9 5.60 35.18 -12.36
C LEU A 9 6.78 35.70 -13.19
N HIS A 10 7.98 35.14 -13.00
CA HIS A 10 9.16 35.51 -13.81
C HIS A 10 9.03 35.10 -15.29
N GLU A 11 8.29 34.02 -15.59
CA GLU A 11 7.96 33.60 -16.96
C GLU A 11 6.92 34.51 -17.64
N GLN A 12 5.98 35.08 -16.88
CA GLN A 12 4.91 35.94 -17.42
C GLN A 12 5.28 37.43 -17.54
N LEU A 13 6.18 37.93 -16.69
CA LEU A 13 6.62 39.33 -16.72
C LEU A 13 7.10 39.82 -18.11
N PRO A 14 7.87 39.05 -18.92
CA PRO A 14 8.25 39.46 -20.27
C PRO A 14 7.08 39.58 -21.24
N GLU A 15 6.05 38.72 -21.14
CA GLU A 15 4.83 38.87 -21.95
C GLU A 15 4.06 40.14 -21.56
N TRP A 16 3.97 40.46 -20.28
CA TRP A 16 3.24 41.63 -19.80
C TRP A 16 3.96 42.95 -20.13
N GLU A 17 5.30 42.92 -20.16
CA GLU A 17 6.14 43.99 -20.70
C GLU A 17 5.93 44.17 -22.22
N ALA A 18 5.94 43.07 -22.99
CA ALA A 18 5.74 43.09 -24.44
C ALA A 18 4.31 43.49 -24.87
N LYS A 19 3.30 43.19 -24.05
CA LYS A 19 1.90 43.61 -24.24
C LYS A 19 1.60 45.02 -23.74
N GLY A 20 2.60 45.72 -23.18
CA GLY A 20 2.44 47.09 -22.64
C GLY A 20 1.57 47.17 -21.38
N TRP A 21 1.29 46.05 -20.73
CA TRP A 21 0.46 45.98 -19.52
C TRP A 21 1.20 46.47 -18.26
N ILE A 22 2.53 46.46 -18.28
CA ILE A 22 3.40 46.84 -17.15
C ILE A 22 4.63 47.58 -17.72
N SER A 23 5.04 48.70 -17.10
CA SER A 23 6.26 49.42 -17.51
C SER A 23 7.54 48.66 -17.14
N LYS A 24 8.66 48.98 -17.79
CA LYS A 24 9.96 48.32 -17.54
C LYS A 24 10.43 48.49 -16.09
N GLU A 25 10.17 49.64 -15.48
CA GLU A 25 10.46 49.92 -14.07
C GLU A 25 9.60 49.04 -13.15
N HIS A 26 8.29 48.94 -13.40
CA HIS A 26 7.39 48.13 -12.59
C HIS A 26 7.73 46.62 -12.70
N ALA A 27 8.08 46.14 -13.90
CA ALA A 27 8.55 44.79 -14.09
C ALA A 27 9.87 44.52 -13.34
N ALA A 28 10.81 45.48 -13.34
CA ALA A 28 12.04 45.40 -12.55
C ALA A 28 11.77 45.40 -11.04
N GLN A 29 10.90 46.29 -10.54
CA GLN A 29 10.48 46.33 -9.13
C GLN A 29 9.83 45.01 -8.68
N MET A 30 8.98 44.40 -9.51
CA MET A 30 8.41 43.07 -9.24
C MET A 30 9.50 41.98 -9.15
N ARG A 31 10.49 41.98 -10.06
CA ARG A 31 11.61 41.01 -10.01
C ARG A 31 12.42 41.14 -8.70
N VAL A 32 12.61 42.36 -8.19
CA VAL A 32 13.29 42.62 -6.91
C VAL A 32 12.41 42.22 -5.71
N PHE A 33 11.13 42.62 -5.70
CA PHE A 33 10.21 42.39 -4.57
C PHE A 33 9.88 40.91 -4.35
N TYR A 34 9.72 40.12 -5.43
CA TYR A 34 9.47 38.68 -5.34
C TYR A 34 10.76 37.83 -5.26
N GLY A 35 11.91 38.46 -5.41
CA GLY A 35 13.24 37.86 -5.26
C GLY A 35 13.71 37.00 -6.45
N THR A 36 15.01 36.72 -6.45
CA THR A 36 15.64 35.74 -7.33
C THR A 36 15.20 34.32 -6.97
N VAL A 37 15.03 33.46 -7.97
CA VAL A 37 14.81 32.03 -7.73
C VAL A 37 16.12 31.40 -7.31
N ASP A 38 16.29 31.11 -6.02
CA ASP A 38 17.47 30.39 -5.52
C ASP A 38 17.56 29.00 -6.16
N THR A 39 18.48 28.87 -7.13
CA THR A 39 18.84 27.64 -7.83
C THR A 39 19.98 26.89 -7.11
N THR A 40 19.99 26.89 -5.79
CA THR A 40 20.63 25.85 -4.95
C THR A 40 19.85 24.52 -5.03
N GLN A 41 19.47 24.15 -6.26
CA GLN A 41 18.90 22.86 -6.60
C GLN A 41 20.03 21.83 -6.58
N GLY A 42 20.04 20.96 -5.57
CA GLY A 42 20.82 19.72 -5.64
C GLY A 42 20.45 18.91 -6.89
N PRO A 43 21.31 17.97 -7.34
CA PRO A 43 21.10 17.24 -8.59
C PRO A 43 19.70 16.60 -8.60
N SER A 44 18.90 16.98 -9.61
CA SER A 44 17.48 16.61 -9.66
C SER A 44 17.32 15.09 -9.58
N LEU A 45 16.26 14.62 -8.90
CA LEU A 45 16.09 13.19 -8.60
C LEU A 45 16.18 12.30 -9.85
N ARG A 46 15.71 12.79 -11.01
CA ARG A 46 15.89 12.11 -12.31
C ARG A 46 17.36 11.98 -12.72
N ARG A 47 18.17 13.03 -12.57
CA ARG A 47 19.61 13.01 -12.84
C ARG A 47 20.34 12.09 -11.86
N LEU A 48 19.94 12.10 -10.58
CA LEU A 48 20.50 11.23 -9.55
C LEU A 48 20.19 9.74 -9.84
N LEU A 49 18.96 9.43 -10.26
CA LEU A 49 18.58 8.09 -10.74
C LEU A 49 19.37 7.66 -11.98
N VAL A 50 19.57 8.55 -12.97
CA VAL A 50 20.36 8.23 -14.18
C VAL A 50 21.83 7.99 -13.83
N LEU A 51 22.42 8.78 -12.92
CA LEU A 51 23.78 8.57 -12.44
C LEU A 51 23.91 7.24 -11.66
N LEU A 52 22.94 6.92 -10.81
CA LEU A 52 22.91 5.66 -10.05
C LEU A 52 22.73 4.45 -10.98
N LEU A 53 21.88 4.56 -12.00
CA LEU A 53 21.70 3.52 -13.03
C LEU A 53 22.96 3.33 -13.87
N GLY A 54 23.63 4.42 -14.28
CA GLY A 54 24.90 4.37 -15.01
C GLY A 54 26.04 3.78 -14.18
N LEU A 55 26.10 4.10 -12.88
CA LEU A 55 27.03 3.48 -11.94
C LEU A 55 26.73 1.98 -11.79
N LEU A 56 25.47 1.60 -11.58
CA LEU A 56 25.06 0.20 -11.42
C LEU A 56 25.34 -0.63 -12.68
N LEU A 57 25.07 -0.10 -13.88
CA LEU A 57 25.40 -0.74 -15.15
C LEU A 57 26.92 -0.89 -15.33
N THR A 58 27.71 0.13 -14.97
CA THR A 58 29.17 0.07 -15.02
C THR A 58 29.72 -1.00 -14.06
N SER A 59 29.27 -1.00 -12.79
CA SER A 59 29.65 -2.00 -11.79
C SER A 59 29.24 -3.41 -12.20
N LEU A 60 28.05 -3.59 -12.78
CA LEU A 60 27.57 -4.88 -13.28
C LEU A 60 28.39 -5.35 -14.51
N GLY A 61 28.78 -4.44 -15.40
CA GLY A 61 29.65 -4.75 -16.53
C GLY A 61 31.06 -5.18 -16.10
N VAL A 62 31.66 -4.47 -15.13
CA VAL A 62 32.95 -4.86 -14.52
C VAL A 62 32.83 -6.21 -13.81
N PHE A 63 31.74 -6.45 -13.06
CA PHE A 63 31.47 -7.73 -12.42
C PHE A 63 31.31 -8.88 -13.44
N LEU A 64 30.62 -8.66 -14.55
CA LEU A 64 30.44 -9.65 -15.62
C LEU A 64 31.77 -10.01 -16.31
N LEU A 65 32.62 -9.01 -16.59
CA LEU A 65 33.97 -9.25 -17.11
C LEU A 65 34.80 -10.07 -16.13
N PHE A 66 34.76 -9.73 -14.84
CA PHE A 66 35.48 -10.46 -13.79
C PHE A 66 34.96 -11.90 -13.62
N ALA A 67 33.64 -12.10 -13.64
CA ALA A 67 33.00 -13.41 -13.57
C ALA A 67 33.38 -14.33 -14.74
N GLY A 68 33.54 -13.77 -15.95
CA GLY A 68 34.01 -14.51 -17.13
C GLY A 68 35.44 -15.08 -16.99
N TYR A 69 36.31 -14.43 -16.20
CA TYR A 69 37.67 -14.90 -15.91
C TYR A 69 37.81 -15.56 -14.53
N TRP A 70 36.78 -15.54 -13.67
CA TRP A 70 36.83 -16.05 -12.30
C TRP A 70 37.31 -17.51 -12.24
N TYR A 71 36.76 -18.36 -13.11
CA TYR A 71 37.13 -19.77 -13.19
C TYR A 71 38.50 -20.04 -13.81
N SER A 72 39.11 -19.06 -14.49
CA SER A 72 40.49 -19.14 -15.00
C SER A 72 41.54 -18.92 -13.91
N PHE A 73 41.19 -18.30 -12.77
CA PHE A 73 42.07 -18.22 -11.61
C PHE A 73 42.13 -19.56 -10.86
N SER A 74 43.29 -19.86 -10.26
CA SER A 74 43.44 -20.95 -9.30
C SER A 74 42.63 -20.68 -8.02
N PRO A 75 42.31 -21.70 -7.20
CA PRO A 75 41.59 -21.50 -5.93
C PRO A 75 42.31 -20.51 -5.00
N ALA A 76 43.65 -20.55 -4.96
CA ALA A 76 44.45 -19.58 -4.22
C ALA A 76 44.27 -18.15 -4.76
N GLY A 77 44.35 -17.94 -6.08
CA GLY A 77 44.15 -16.61 -6.67
C GLY A 77 42.73 -16.05 -6.46
N ARG A 78 41.71 -16.92 -6.38
CA ARG A 78 40.34 -16.52 -5.98
C ARG A 78 40.26 -16.11 -4.52
N MET A 79 40.97 -16.83 -3.64
CA MET A 79 41.10 -16.47 -2.22
C MET A 79 41.84 -15.13 -2.05
N ASP A 80 42.92 -14.88 -2.78
CA ASP A 80 43.64 -13.60 -2.78
C ASP A 80 42.72 -12.43 -3.14
N TRP A 81 41.83 -12.59 -4.13
CA TRP A 81 40.81 -11.60 -4.45
C TRP A 81 39.77 -11.43 -3.34
N CYS A 82 39.29 -12.51 -2.71
CA CYS A 82 38.35 -12.42 -1.59
C CYS A 82 38.96 -11.69 -0.38
N ILE A 83 40.25 -11.94 -0.10
CA ILE A 83 41.05 -11.25 0.93
C ILE A 83 41.23 -9.78 0.56
N ALA A 84 41.63 -9.46 -0.68
CA ALA A 84 41.83 -8.07 -1.12
C ALA A 84 40.54 -7.24 -1.02
N LEU A 85 39.39 -7.82 -1.37
CA LEU A 85 38.07 -7.20 -1.19
C LEU A 85 37.74 -6.96 0.29
N LEU A 86 37.98 -7.94 1.18
CA LEU A 86 37.76 -7.78 2.62
C LEU A 86 38.71 -6.74 3.24
N LEU A 87 39.97 -6.70 2.84
CA LEU A 87 40.93 -5.68 3.26
C LEU A 87 40.48 -4.28 2.82
N LEU A 88 40.01 -4.12 1.58
CA LEU A 88 39.44 -2.86 1.10
C LEU A 88 38.22 -2.42 1.92
N ALA A 89 37.33 -3.35 2.27
CA ALA A 89 36.18 -3.08 3.12
C ALA A 89 36.58 -2.67 4.56
N VAL A 90 37.58 -3.33 5.15
CA VAL A 90 38.10 -3.01 6.49
C VAL A 90 38.84 -1.66 6.49
N ILE A 91 39.61 -1.34 5.44
CA ILE A 91 40.27 -0.04 5.28
C ILE A 91 39.23 1.08 5.12
N ALA A 92 38.21 0.86 4.28
CA ALA A 92 37.10 1.81 4.12
C ALA A 92 36.33 2.03 5.44
N LEU A 93 36.09 0.96 6.20
CA LEU A 93 35.50 1.02 7.54
C LEU A 93 36.36 1.83 8.51
N GLY A 94 37.67 1.57 8.58
CA GLY A 94 38.59 2.32 9.45
C GLY A 94 38.66 3.82 9.11
N LEU A 95 38.73 4.16 7.82
CA LEU A 95 38.65 5.55 7.34
C LEU A 95 37.30 6.19 7.67
N GLY A 96 36.21 5.42 7.59
CA GLY A 96 34.88 5.83 8.01
C GLY A 96 34.79 6.14 9.49
N LEU A 97 35.31 5.26 10.35
CA LEU A 97 35.33 5.47 11.81
C LEU A 97 36.17 6.67 12.23
N TRP A 98 37.21 7.02 11.46
CA TRP A 98 38.03 8.21 11.72
C TRP A 98 37.39 9.52 11.22
N LYS A 99 36.69 9.52 10.08
CA LYS A 99 36.26 10.75 9.38
C LYS A 99 34.75 10.96 9.22
N ALA A 100 33.92 9.93 9.34
CA ALA A 100 32.47 10.03 9.17
C ALA A 100 31.75 10.20 10.52
N PRO A 101 30.93 11.26 10.72
CA PRO A 101 30.08 11.36 11.90
C PRO A 101 29.09 10.18 11.97
N ARG A 102 28.81 9.68 13.18
CA ARG A 102 27.92 8.52 13.39
C ARG A 102 26.52 8.81 12.84
N GLY A 103 25.97 7.86 12.08
CA GLY A 103 24.67 8.01 11.41
C GLY A 103 24.62 9.04 10.26
N SER A 104 25.77 9.58 9.83
CA SER A 104 25.85 10.42 8.62
C SER A 104 25.74 9.57 7.35
N ILE A 105 25.40 10.19 6.22
CA ILE A 105 25.29 9.51 4.92
C ILE A 105 26.58 8.79 4.49
N TYR A 106 27.75 9.26 4.94
CA TYR A 106 29.03 8.58 4.72
C TYR A 106 29.16 7.32 5.58
N ALA A 107 28.75 7.37 6.85
CA ALA A 107 28.71 6.20 7.73
C ALA A 107 27.69 5.15 7.23
N GLU A 108 26.56 5.60 6.67
CA GLU A 108 25.60 4.72 5.99
C GLU A 108 26.21 4.02 4.76
N GLY A 109 26.87 4.78 3.86
CA GLY A 109 27.47 4.24 2.65
C GLY A 109 28.63 3.27 2.93
N ILE A 110 29.47 3.58 3.91
CA ILE A 110 30.61 2.75 4.30
C ILE A 110 30.14 1.45 4.97
N GLY A 111 29.12 1.50 5.82
CA GLY A 111 28.55 0.31 6.44
C GLY A 111 27.84 -0.61 5.43
N LEU A 112 27.08 -0.04 4.48
CA LEU A 112 26.49 -0.81 3.37
C LEU A 112 27.57 -1.44 2.46
N PHE A 113 28.65 -0.70 2.15
CA PHE A 113 29.77 -1.24 1.39
C PHE A 113 30.46 -2.40 2.14
N TYR A 114 30.68 -2.26 3.44
CA TYR A 114 31.24 -3.33 4.27
C TYR A 114 30.38 -4.60 4.23
N VAL A 115 29.06 -4.49 4.44
CA VAL A 115 28.14 -5.64 4.44
C VAL A 115 28.05 -6.30 3.06
N ALA A 116 27.99 -5.50 1.99
CA ALA A 116 27.96 -6.02 0.62
C ALA A 116 29.24 -6.79 0.29
N THR A 117 30.41 -6.20 0.54
CA THR A 117 31.71 -6.81 0.26
C THR A 117 31.97 -8.04 1.13
N LEU A 118 31.58 -8.01 2.42
CA LEU A 118 31.63 -9.17 3.32
C LEU A 118 30.78 -10.32 2.78
N THR A 119 29.52 -10.03 2.43
CA THR A 119 28.59 -11.03 1.86
C THR A 119 29.15 -11.64 0.57
N ILE A 120 29.67 -10.81 -0.34
CA ILE A 120 30.24 -11.26 -1.61
C ILE A 120 31.48 -12.15 -1.39
N SER A 121 32.45 -11.70 -0.58
CA SER A 121 33.65 -12.50 -0.30
C SER A 121 33.32 -13.81 0.42
N THR A 122 32.37 -13.84 1.37
CA THR A 122 31.95 -15.07 2.03
C THR A 122 31.27 -16.05 1.06
N VAL A 123 30.39 -15.58 0.16
CA VAL A 123 29.75 -16.44 -0.84
C VAL A 123 30.77 -16.96 -1.87
N LEU A 124 31.65 -16.09 -2.39
CA LEU A 124 32.71 -16.49 -3.33
C LEU A 124 33.72 -17.48 -2.71
N MET A 125 33.98 -17.37 -1.40
CA MET A 125 34.78 -18.34 -0.65
C MET A 125 34.08 -19.70 -0.59
N SER A 126 32.79 -19.73 -0.27
CA SER A 126 32.01 -20.98 -0.18
C SER A 126 31.89 -21.72 -1.52
N ASP A 127 31.75 -20.96 -2.63
CA ASP A 127 31.77 -21.46 -4.00
C ASP A 127 33.16 -21.95 -4.43
N THR A 128 34.23 -21.22 -4.08
CA THR A 128 35.60 -21.58 -4.49
C THR A 128 36.08 -22.89 -3.85
N TYR A 129 35.69 -23.15 -2.59
CA TYR A 129 36.20 -24.28 -1.81
C TYR A 129 35.18 -25.40 -1.56
N TYR A 130 33.94 -25.28 -2.04
CA TYR A 130 32.87 -26.29 -1.89
C TYR A 130 32.75 -26.84 -0.46
N THR A 131 32.76 -25.93 0.52
CA THR A 131 32.88 -26.23 1.96
C THR A 131 31.73 -27.02 2.60
N GLY A 132 30.70 -27.42 1.84
CA GLY A 132 29.64 -28.35 2.27
C GLY A 132 28.59 -27.81 3.24
N GLU A 133 28.93 -26.80 4.05
CA GLU A 133 28.04 -26.20 5.06
C GLU A 133 26.80 -25.53 4.44
N GLY A 134 25.73 -25.45 5.24
CA GLY A 134 24.49 -24.78 4.88
C GLY A 134 24.64 -23.25 4.78
N TRP A 135 23.77 -22.61 3.98
CA TRP A 135 23.75 -21.15 3.80
C TRP A 135 23.70 -20.37 5.12
N GLY A 136 23.03 -20.93 6.13
CA GLY A 136 22.93 -20.35 7.47
C GLY A 136 24.24 -20.19 8.22
N PHE A 137 25.24 -21.04 7.99
CA PHE A 137 26.57 -20.88 8.58
C PHE A 137 27.25 -19.60 8.07
N TYR A 138 27.12 -19.31 6.77
CA TYR A 138 27.61 -18.07 6.17
C TYR A 138 26.80 -16.86 6.64
N ALA A 139 25.47 -16.99 6.74
CA ALA A 139 24.61 -15.94 7.29
C ALA A 139 24.98 -15.57 8.73
N LEU A 140 25.23 -16.57 9.58
CA LEU A 140 25.72 -16.42 10.95
C LEU A 140 27.03 -15.61 10.99
N ILE A 141 28.03 -15.98 10.18
CA ILE A 141 29.31 -15.25 10.09
C ILE A 141 29.10 -13.81 9.64
N ILE A 142 28.35 -13.60 8.55
CA ILE A 142 28.13 -12.26 7.98
C ILE A 142 27.40 -11.37 8.98
N MET A 143 26.34 -11.87 9.63
CA MET A 143 25.60 -11.13 10.66
C MET A 143 26.47 -10.84 11.88
N LEU A 144 27.19 -11.83 12.42
CA LEU A 144 28.04 -11.67 13.60
C LEU A 144 29.13 -10.59 13.41
N LEU A 145 29.76 -10.55 12.23
CA LEU A 145 30.77 -9.54 11.88
C LEU A 145 30.15 -8.18 11.51
N THR A 146 28.92 -8.15 11.00
CA THR A 146 28.18 -6.91 10.70
C THR A 146 27.67 -6.21 11.96
N LEU A 147 27.30 -6.96 13.00
CA LEU A 147 26.74 -6.44 14.25
C LEU A 147 27.59 -5.34 14.91
N PRO A 148 28.91 -5.50 15.18
CA PRO A 148 29.71 -4.42 15.75
C PRO A 148 29.81 -3.20 14.82
N VAL A 149 29.82 -3.39 13.50
CA VAL A 149 29.90 -2.30 12.51
C VAL A 149 28.67 -1.39 12.56
N ILE A 150 27.47 -1.96 12.77
CA ILE A 150 26.24 -1.18 12.99
C ILE A 150 26.38 -0.25 14.20
N TYR A 151 26.80 -0.79 15.35
CA TYR A 151 26.98 -0.01 16.58
C TYR A 151 28.07 1.07 16.43
N LEU A 152 29.20 0.72 15.81
CA LEU A 152 30.34 1.63 15.62
C LEU A 152 30.02 2.80 14.68
N LEU A 153 29.36 2.54 13.54
CA LEU A 153 28.97 3.58 12.57
C LEU A 153 27.66 4.30 12.92
N GLY A 154 26.79 3.70 13.74
CA GLY A 154 25.44 4.19 14.00
C GLY A 154 24.51 4.10 12.79
N SER A 155 24.79 3.18 11.86
CA SER A 155 24.15 3.14 10.53
C SER A 155 22.81 2.41 10.56
N GLY A 156 21.77 3.11 10.12
CA GLY A 156 20.41 2.58 10.02
C GLY A 156 20.21 1.66 8.81
N PHE A 157 20.83 1.96 7.66
CA PHE A 157 20.72 1.12 6.47
C PHE A 157 21.59 -0.15 6.58
N THR A 158 22.75 -0.10 7.25
CA THR A 158 23.52 -1.31 7.60
C THR A 158 22.69 -2.24 8.49
N MET A 159 21.91 -1.68 9.43
CA MET A 159 20.98 -2.47 10.23
C MET A 159 19.83 -3.06 9.39
N MET A 160 19.30 -2.33 8.41
CA MET A 160 18.30 -2.89 7.47
C MET A 160 18.89 -4.04 6.62
N ALA A 161 20.14 -3.92 6.17
CA ALA A 161 20.83 -4.98 5.42
C ALA A 161 21.08 -6.24 6.29
N TYR A 162 21.50 -6.05 7.54
CA TYR A 162 21.63 -7.11 8.54
C TYR A 162 20.30 -7.84 8.80
N LEU A 163 19.19 -7.09 8.98
CA LEU A 163 17.86 -7.67 9.15
C LEU A 163 17.38 -8.40 7.89
N LEU A 164 17.72 -7.90 6.70
CA LEU A 164 17.45 -8.58 5.43
C LEU A 164 18.21 -9.90 5.30
N ILE A 165 19.48 -9.97 5.75
CA ILE A 165 20.25 -11.22 5.76
C ILE A 165 19.60 -12.25 6.70
N GLY A 166 19.15 -11.83 7.88
CA GLY A 166 18.39 -12.71 8.80
C GLY A 166 17.05 -13.18 8.22
N LEU A 167 16.36 -12.33 7.43
CA LEU A 167 15.15 -12.72 6.71
C LEU A 167 15.44 -13.71 5.57
N LEU A 168 16.54 -13.55 4.84
CA LEU A 168 16.98 -14.49 3.80
C LEU A 168 17.42 -15.84 4.40
N TRP A 169 18.02 -15.84 5.60
CA TRP A 169 18.29 -17.06 6.37
C TRP A 169 16.99 -17.79 6.67
N SER A 170 15.97 -17.05 7.12
CA SER A 170 14.68 -17.60 7.51
C SER A 170 13.92 -18.29 6.37
N VAL A 171 14.12 -17.85 5.13
CA VAL A 171 13.55 -18.47 3.92
C VAL A 171 14.38 -19.68 3.47
N SER A 172 15.66 -19.76 3.85
CA SER A 172 16.59 -20.85 3.52
C SER A 172 16.46 -22.06 4.46
N ALA A 173 15.29 -22.23 5.09
CA ALA A 173 15.06 -23.17 6.19
C ALA A 173 15.33 -24.64 5.81
N ARG A 174 15.96 -25.37 6.74
CA ARG A 174 16.25 -26.81 6.69
C ARG A 174 16.12 -27.40 8.09
N GLU A 175 16.20 -28.72 8.22
CA GLU A 175 16.34 -29.38 9.52
C GLU A 175 17.51 -28.79 10.33
N VAL A 176 17.37 -28.71 11.66
CA VAL A 176 18.36 -28.07 12.52
C VAL A 176 19.72 -28.80 12.43
N THR A 177 20.70 -28.12 11.83
CA THR A 177 22.10 -28.55 11.83
C THR A 177 22.68 -28.54 13.25
N MET A 178 23.83 -29.19 13.45
CA MET A 178 24.57 -29.21 14.72
C MET A 178 24.84 -27.82 15.33
N TRP A 179 24.74 -26.76 14.53
CA TRP A 179 24.96 -25.38 14.94
C TRP A 179 23.75 -24.73 15.64
N GLY A 180 22.54 -25.29 15.56
CA GLY A 180 21.36 -24.74 16.25
C GLY A 180 20.84 -23.42 15.65
N GLU A 181 20.83 -23.32 14.31
CA GLU A 181 20.67 -22.07 13.55
C GLU A 181 19.51 -21.13 13.98
N PRO A 182 18.27 -21.59 14.27
CA PRO A 182 17.20 -20.68 14.69
C PRO A 182 17.53 -19.93 16.00
N VAL A 183 18.23 -20.59 16.93
CA VAL A 183 18.64 -19.99 18.22
C VAL A 183 19.63 -18.84 17.99
N TRP A 184 20.59 -19.02 17.08
CA TRP A 184 21.54 -17.96 16.74
C TRP A 184 20.86 -16.77 16.04
N LEU A 185 19.90 -17.01 15.15
CA LEU A 185 19.13 -15.92 14.55
C LEU A 185 18.36 -15.13 15.63
N TRP A 186 17.72 -15.81 16.59
CA TRP A 186 17.05 -15.14 17.71
C TRP A 186 18.02 -14.33 18.58
N LEU A 187 19.19 -14.88 18.92
CA LEU A 187 20.23 -14.17 19.68
C LEU A 187 20.76 -12.94 18.92
N LEU A 188 20.96 -13.05 17.61
CA LEU A 188 21.40 -11.95 16.75
C LEU A 188 20.34 -10.83 16.65
N LEU A 189 19.07 -11.18 16.38
CA LEU A 189 17.97 -10.20 16.33
C LEU A 189 17.80 -9.48 17.68
N ALA A 190 17.96 -10.21 18.80
CA ALA A 190 17.97 -9.64 20.14
C ALA A 190 19.17 -8.72 20.38
N ALA A 191 20.38 -9.10 19.94
CA ALA A 191 21.60 -8.31 20.08
C ALA A 191 21.61 -7.02 19.23
N GLY A 192 20.82 -6.97 18.15
CA GLY A 192 20.54 -5.73 17.42
C GLY A 192 19.49 -4.81 18.08
N SER A 193 18.68 -5.33 19.01
CA SER A 193 17.53 -4.58 19.56
C SER A 193 17.90 -3.35 20.42
N PRO A 194 19.04 -3.30 21.15
CA PRO A 194 19.48 -2.07 21.82
C PRO A 194 19.72 -0.90 20.87
N PHE A 195 20.36 -1.13 19.72
CA PHE A 195 20.56 -0.10 18.68
C PHE A 195 19.21 0.45 18.17
N PHE A 196 18.25 -0.44 17.93
CA PHE A 196 16.90 -0.05 17.52
C PHE A 196 16.17 0.76 18.61
N ALA A 197 16.24 0.33 19.88
CA ALA A 197 15.65 1.05 21.00
C ALA A 197 16.28 2.43 21.22
N GLU A 198 17.60 2.56 21.06
CA GLU A 198 18.31 3.83 21.04
C GLU A 198 17.80 4.73 19.90
N GLN A 199 17.61 4.15 18.70
CA GLN A 199 17.13 4.89 17.54
C GLN A 199 15.69 5.38 17.66
N LEU A 200 14.83 4.69 18.43
CA LEU A 200 13.48 5.16 18.76
C LEU A 200 13.49 6.29 19.81
N ARG A 201 14.41 6.25 20.77
CA ARG A 201 14.58 7.32 21.78
C ARG A 201 15.13 8.62 21.15
N LYS A 202 16.01 8.49 20.15
CA LYS A 202 16.61 9.64 19.43
C LYS A 202 15.67 10.25 18.40
N ARG A 203 14.80 11.15 18.87
CA ARG A 203 13.81 11.95 18.08
C ARG A 203 14.40 12.79 16.93
N THR A 204 15.72 12.90 16.83
CA THR A 204 16.46 13.74 15.87
C THR A 204 16.57 13.16 14.46
N ARG A 205 16.31 11.86 14.26
CA ARG A 205 16.42 11.19 12.95
C ARG A 205 15.11 11.29 12.17
N SER A 206 15.20 11.30 10.83
CA SER A 206 14.03 11.32 9.95
C SER A 206 13.06 10.17 10.25
N TYR A 207 11.79 10.51 10.51
CA TYR A 207 10.68 9.59 10.78
C TYR A 207 10.63 8.41 9.81
N LEU A 208 10.86 8.66 8.51
CA LEU A 208 10.86 7.63 7.47
C LEU A 208 11.96 6.58 7.67
N SER A 209 13.15 6.98 8.14
CA SER A 209 14.27 6.07 8.39
C SER A 209 13.95 5.10 9.52
N THR A 210 13.36 5.59 10.61
CA THR A 210 12.95 4.76 11.73
C THR A 210 11.74 3.89 11.37
N LEU A 211 10.78 4.42 10.59
CA LEU A 211 9.63 3.65 10.11
C LEU A 211 10.07 2.44 9.25
N TRP A 212 10.94 2.64 8.25
CA TRP A 212 11.48 1.55 7.44
C TRP A 212 12.29 0.55 8.27
N LEU A 213 13.02 1.01 9.28
CA LEU A 213 13.75 0.13 10.19
C LEU A 213 12.78 -0.75 11.00
N SER A 214 11.65 -0.20 11.46
CA SER A 214 10.60 -0.98 12.14
C SER A 214 9.94 -2.01 11.21
N TRP A 215 9.74 -1.70 9.92
CA TRP A 215 9.27 -2.70 8.94
C TRP A 215 10.29 -3.84 8.77
N ALA A 216 11.57 -3.53 8.60
CA ALA A 216 12.62 -4.55 8.51
C ALA A 216 12.70 -5.41 9.78
N TYR A 217 12.54 -4.80 10.96
CA TYR A 217 12.59 -5.51 12.24
C TYR A 217 11.42 -6.49 12.43
N VAL A 218 10.19 -6.04 12.20
CA VAL A 218 9.01 -6.90 12.32
C VAL A 218 9.05 -7.99 11.25
N ALA A 219 9.54 -7.72 10.04
CA ALA A 219 9.71 -8.73 9.00
C ALA A 219 10.75 -9.80 9.39
N ALA A 220 11.90 -9.40 9.94
CA ALA A 220 12.92 -10.34 10.39
C ALA A 220 12.46 -11.20 11.58
N ILE A 221 11.65 -10.64 12.49
CA ILE A 221 11.00 -11.40 13.58
C ILE A 221 10.02 -12.44 13.02
N PHE A 222 9.21 -12.08 12.03
CA PHE A 222 8.34 -13.02 11.32
C PHE A 222 9.13 -14.13 10.62
N GLY A 223 10.26 -13.77 10.00
CA GLY A 223 11.22 -14.73 9.46
C GLY A 223 11.70 -15.72 10.53
N ALA A 224 12.23 -15.23 11.65
CA ALA A 224 12.74 -16.08 12.72
C ALA A 224 11.68 -17.02 13.31
N PHE A 225 10.42 -16.57 13.43
CA PHE A 225 9.31 -17.45 13.78
C PHE A 225 9.05 -18.54 12.73
N PHE A 226 8.98 -18.18 11.44
CA PHE A 226 8.79 -19.16 10.35
C PHE A 226 9.94 -20.18 10.31
N PHE A 227 11.19 -19.71 10.41
CA PHE A 227 12.39 -20.54 10.48
C PHE A 227 12.34 -21.52 11.66
N THR A 228 11.92 -21.05 12.83
CA THR A 228 11.74 -21.91 14.03
C THR A 228 10.68 -22.99 13.78
N ILE A 229 9.53 -22.63 13.21
CA ILE A 229 8.44 -23.59 12.91
C ILE A 229 8.91 -24.67 11.92
N THR A 230 9.54 -24.25 10.82
CA THR A 230 10.01 -25.18 9.77
C THR A 230 11.17 -26.05 10.23
N SER A 231 12.22 -25.48 10.84
CA SER A 231 13.42 -26.24 11.21
C SER A 231 13.20 -27.27 12.32
N TYR A 232 12.24 -27.02 13.22
CA TYR A 232 11.83 -28.00 14.25
C TYR A 232 10.64 -28.86 13.83
N ASN A 233 10.16 -28.77 12.58
CA ASN A 233 9.00 -29.51 12.04
C ASN A 233 7.76 -29.45 12.96
N LEU A 234 7.41 -28.27 13.46
CA LEU A 234 6.32 -28.13 14.43
C LEU A 234 4.94 -28.32 13.76
N SER A 235 4.20 -29.32 14.25
CA SER A 235 2.75 -29.45 14.01
C SER A 235 1.98 -28.20 14.45
N LEU A 236 0.81 -27.96 13.83
CA LEU A 236 0.04 -26.71 13.89
C LEU A 236 0.77 -25.50 13.29
N GLY A 237 1.70 -25.72 12.35
CA GLY A 237 2.56 -24.69 11.77
C GLY A 237 1.79 -23.49 11.18
N LEU A 238 0.73 -23.75 10.41
CA LEU A 238 -0.11 -22.68 9.85
C LEU A 238 -0.87 -21.91 10.94
N PHE A 239 -1.29 -22.59 12.01
CA PHE A 239 -1.96 -21.95 13.16
C PHE A 239 -1.01 -21.02 13.93
N PHE A 240 0.27 -21.35 14.07
CA PHE A 240 1.26 -20.43 14.65
C PHE A 240 1.46 -19.19 13.80
N VAL A 241 1.64 -19.35 12.47
CA VAL A 241 1.78 -18.20 11.55
C VAL A 241 0.52 -17.34 11.57
N ALA A 242 -0.67 -17.96 11.57
CA ALA A 242 -1.94 -17.26 11.71
C ALA A 242 -2.03 -16.47 13.02
N SER A 243 -1.70 -17.10 14.15
CA SER A 243 -1.80 -16.50 15.48
C SER A 243 -0.86 -15.31 15.65
N LEU A 244 0.38 -15.42 15.18
CA LEU A 244 1.35 -14.31 15.16
C LEU A 244 0.86 -13.16 14.27
N SER A 245 0.32 -13.49 13.09
CA SER A 245 -0.22 -12.53 12.12
C SER A 245 -1.44 -11.78 12.66
N ALA A 246 -2.36 -12.48 13.33
CA ALA A 246 -3.54 -11.90 13.98
C ALA A 246 -3.16 -11.06 15.21
N ALA A 247 -2.25 -11.53 16.06
CA ALA A 247 -1.78 -10.79 17.23
C ALA A 247 -1.10 -9.46 16.83
N THR A 248 -0.22 -9.50 15.84
CA THR A 248 0.43 -8.28 15.31
C THR A 248 -0.53 -7.38 14.52
N TYR A 249 -1.49 -7.94 13.78
CA TYR A 249 -2.56 -7.15 13.17
C TYR A 249 -3.41 -6.42 14.21
N ALA A 250 -3.75 -7.08 15.31
CA ALA A 250 -4.49 -6.51 16.43
C ALA A 250 -3.67 -5.41 17.12
N LEU A 251 -2.41 -5.67 17.49
CA LEU A 251 -1.51 -4.68 18.09
C LEU A 251 -1.35 -3.43 17.19
N GLY A 252 -1.09 -3.62 15.90
CA GLY A 252 -1.00 -2.51 14.94
C GLY A 252 -2.32 -1.77 14.71
N SER A 253 -3.46 -2.41 14.94
CA SER A 253 -4.79 -1.79 14.85
C SER A 253 -5.20 -1.06 16.13
N LEU A 254 -4.75 -1.53 17.30
CA LEU A 254 -4.97 -0.88 18.60
C LEU A 254 -4.06 0.35 18.76
N SER A 255 -2.77 0.22 18.41
CA SER A 255 -1.77 1.30 18.56
C SER A 255 -1.81 2.36 17.44
N ARG A 256 -2.92 2.52 16.71
CA ARG A 256 -3.07 3.47 15.58
C ARG A 256 -2.66 4.90 15.95
N GLU A 257 -3.02 5.34 17.16
CA GLU A 257 -2.72 6.67 17.71
C GLU A 257 -1.20 6.91 17.95
N GLN A 258 -0.40 5.86 18.07
CA GLN A 258 1.05 5.95 18.32
C GLN A 258 1.90 6.05 17.04
N GLY A 259 1.29 5.94 15.85
CA GLY A 259 1.87 6.26 14.55
C GLY A 259 3.01 5.37 14.04
N LEU A 260 4.19 5.44 14.67
CA LEU A 260 5.44 4.84 14.19
C LEU A 260 5.39 3.31 14.11
N TRP A 261 4.70 2.68 15.06
CA TRP A 261 4.59 1.22 15.19
C TRP A 261 3.36 0.62 14.51
N SER A 262 2.27 1.38 14.37
CA SER A 262 0.98 0.86 13.91
C SER A 262 1.06 0.34 12.46
N LEU A 263 1.82 1.03 11.61
CA LEU A 263 2.00 0.68 10.20
C LEU A 263 2.78 -0.63 10.00
N PRO A 264 4.00 -0.82 10.53
CA PRO A 264 4.73 -2.11 10.45
C PRO A 264 3.92 -3.31 10.97
N PHE A 265 3.43 -3.25 12.21
CA PHE A 265 2.72 -4.38 12.82
C PHE A 265 1.44 -4.74 12.08
N ARG A 266 0.63 -3.73 11.71
CA ARG A 266 -0.61 -3.98 10.98
C ARG A 266 -0.34 -4.48 9.56
N GLY A 267 0.64 -3.90 8.88
CA GLY A 267 1.00 -4.26 7.50
C GLY A 267 1.51 -5.70 7.38
N ILE A 268 2.48 -6.06 8.20
CA ILE A 268 3.05 -7.42 8.20
C ILE A 268 2.05 -8.44 8.75
N GLY A 269 1.21 -8.07 9.74
CA GLY A 269 0.08 -8.89 10.18
C GLY A 269 -0.93 -9.19 9.06
N VAL A 270 -1.26 -8.23 8.19
CA VAL A 270 -2.08 -8.52 6.98
C VAL A 270 -1.35 -9.44 6.00
N LEU A 271 -0.06 -9.21 5.75
CA LEU A 271 0.72 -10.04 4.81
C LEU A 271 0.85 -11.49 5.30
N GLY A 272 1.03 -11.71 6.61
CA GLY A 272 1.04 -13.02 7.22
C GLY A 272 -0.33 -13.71 7.20
N LEU A 273 -1.43 -12.97 7.45
CA LEU A 273 -2.78 -13.51 7.27
C LEU A 273 -3.11 -13.80 5.80
N MET A 274 -2.58 -13.02 4.85
CA MET A 274 -2.68 -13.30 3.42
C MET A 274 -1.91 -14.57 3.05
N TYR A 275 -0.69 -14.76 3.57
CA TYR A 275 0.06 -16.01 3.42
C TYR A 275 -0.72 -17.20 3.96
N VAL A 276 -1.36 -17.07 5.13
CA VAL A 276 -2.21 -18.13 5.72
C VAL A 276 -3.41 -18.45 4.84
N VAL A 277 -4.09 -17.42 4.31
CA VAL A 277 -5.21 -17.61 3.36
C VAL A 277 -4.75 -18.28 2.07
N VAL A 278 -3.59 -17.90 1.53
CA VAL A 278 -3.04 -18.54 0.32
C VAL A 278 -2.65 -19.99 0.60
N TYR A 279 -1.80 -20.24 1.60
CA TYR A 279 -1.25 -21.57 1.88
C TYR A 279 -2.34 -22.56 2.31
N GLY A 280 -3.25 -22.16 3.20
CA GLY A 280 -4.37 -23.02 3.63
C GLY A 280 -5.36 -23.42 2.54
N THR A 281 -5.35 -22.80 1.35
CA THR A 281 -6.18 -23.27 0.22
C THR A 281 -5.61 -24.51 -0.47
N PHE A 282 -4.30 -24.79 -0.33
CA PHE A 282 -3.66 -25.97 -0.90
C PHE A 282 -4.04 -27.23 -0.13
N ILE A 283 -4.12 -28.36 -0.83
CA ILE A 283 -4.40 -29.66 -0.22
C ILE A 283 -3.17 -30.20 0.55
N SER A 284 -1.95 -29.88 0.09
CA SER A 284 -0.71 -30.40 0.69
C SER A 284 -0.58 -29.96 2.15
N THR A 285 -0.90 -28.72 2.48
CA THR A 285 -0.89 -28.18 3.85
C THR A 285 -1.71 -29.02 4.85
N TRP A 286 -2.82 -29.60 4.41
CA TRP A 286 -3.66 -30.48 5.24
C TRP A 286 -3.18 -31.93 5.22
N GLN A 287 -2.43 -32.35 4.20
CA GLN A 287 -1.77 -33.66 4.14
C GLN A 287 -0.50 -33.69 5.02
N GLU A 288 0.27 -32.59 5.01
CA GLU A 288 1.43 -32.32 5.86
C GLU A 288 1.01 -32.34 7.35
N GLU A 289 -0.04 -31.59 7.72
CA GLU A 289 -0.56 -31.58 9.11
C GLU A 289 -1.19 -32.92 9.53
N ALA A 290 -1.75 -33.70 8.60
CA ALA A 290 -2.25 -35.05 8.87
C ALA A 290 -1.13 -36.10 9.03
N ALA A 291 0.07 -35.83 8.49
CA ALA A 291 1.24 -36.70 8.60
C ALA A 291 2.16 -36.30 9.78
N ALA A 292 2.09 -35.04 10.22
CA ALA A 292 2.82 -34.55 11.38
C ALA A 292 2.31 -35.20 12.69
N SER A 293 3.22 -35.52 13.61
CA SER A 293 2.86 -35.95 14.96
C SER A 293 2.55 -34.73 15.85
N ALA A 294 1.54 -34.86 16.73
CA ALA A 294 1.31 -33.86 17.78
C ALA A 294 2.35 -34.04 18.89
N ASP A 295 3.40 -33.23 18.85
CA ASP A 295 4.34 -33.13 19.97
C ASP A 295 3.77 -32.25 21.09
N TRP A 296 4.18 -32.57 22.33
CA TRP A 296 3.87 -31.79 23.53
C TRP A 296 4.29 -30.32 23.38
N LEU A 297 5.44 -30.04 22.75
CA LEU A 297 5.91 -28.67 22.54
C LEU A 297 4.97 -27.88 21.62
N SER A 298 4.49 -28.51 20.52
CA SER A 298 3.48 -27.90 19.64
C SER A 298 2.18 -27.59 20.38
N ILE A 299 1.70 -28.49 21.24
CA ILE A 299 0.49 -28.27 22.05
C ILE A 299 0.69 -27.12 23.05
N GLY A 300 1.83 -27.10 23.74
CA GLY A 300 2.18 -26.04 24.70
C GLY A 300 2.27 -24.66 24.05
N LEU A 301 2.98 -24.55 22.92
CA LEU A 301 3.01 -23.33 22.11
C LEU A 301 1.62 -22.98 21.55
N GLY A 302 0.80 -23.98 21.22
CA GLY A 302 -0.57 -23.81 20.71
C GLY A 302 -1.47 -23.10 21.72
N ILE A 303 -1.37 -23.48 22.99
CA ILE A 303 -2.09 -22.82 24.09
C ILE A 303 -1.64 -21.36 24.25
N VAL A 304 -0.32 -21.09 24.19
CA VAL A 304 0.22 -19.72 24.27
C VAL A 304 -0.26 -18.87 23.09
N ALA A 305 -0.23 -19.41 21.88
CA ALA A 305 -0.72 -18.75 20.67
C ALA A 305 -2.23 -18.43 20.75
N LEU A 306 -3.04 -19.37 21.25
CA LEU A 306 -4.47 -19.18 21.48
C LEU A 306 -4.75 -18.06 22.51
N ILE A 307 -3.99 -18.01 23.61
CA ILE A 307 -4.10 -16.94 24.62
C ILE A 307 -3.78 -15.56 24.02
N LEU A 308 -2.75 -15.46 23.17
CA LEU A 308 -2.40 -14.22 22.47
C LEU A 308 -3.51 -13.76 21.51
N VAL A 309 -4.10 -14.68 20.75
CA VAL A 309 -5.23 -14.39 19.85
C VAL A 309 -6.47 -13.97 20.64
N ALA A 310 -6.81 -14.68 21.73
CA ALA A 310 -7.93 -14.34 22.60
C ALA A 310 -7.77 -12.95 23.25
N GLY A 311 -6.55 -12.60 23.70
CA GLY A 311 -6.23 -11.27 24.22
C GLY A 311 -6.40 -10.18 23.16
N GLY A 312 -5.92 -10.40 21.94
CA GLY A 312 -6.10 -9.49 20.81
C GLY A 312 -7.57 -9.29 20.42
N LEU A 313 -8.35 -10.37 20.37
CA LEU A 313 -9.80 -10.33 20.11
C LEU A 313 -10.55 -9.55 21.20
N ASN A 314 -10.26 -9.80 22.48
CA ASN A 314 -10.87 -9.08 23.61
C ASN A 314 -10.58 -7.57 23.54
N ALA A 315 -9.34 -7.17 23.28
CA ALA A 315 -8.96 -5.76 23.15
C ALA A 315 -9.67 -5.08 21.95
N LEU A 316 -9.78 -5.75 20.80
CA LEU A 316 -10.52 -5.25 19.64
C LEU A 316 -12.04 -5.18 19.89
N TRP A 317 -12.60 -6.12 20.65
CA TRP A 317 -14.01 -6.13 21.06
C TRP A 317 -14.33 -4.94 21.98
N GLN A 318 -13.51 -4.69 23.00
CA GLN A 318 -13.65 -3.53 23.89
C GLN A 318 -13.58 -2.20 23.12
N LYS A 319 -12.70 -2.11 22.11
CA LYS A 319 -12.58 -0.96 21.20
C LYS A 319 -13.63 -0.96 20.06
N ARG A 320 -14.58 -1.91 20.05
CA ARG A 320 -15.67 -2.10 19.05
C ARG A 320 -15.19 -2.14 17.59
N MET A 321 -13.98 -2.63 17.33
CA MET A 321 -13.37 -2.65 15.99
C MET A 321 -13.82 -3.86 15.15
N GLY A 322 -15.12 -3.98 14.85
CA GLY A 322 -15.74 -5.19 14.28
C GLY A 322 -15.04 -5.80 13.05
N THR A 323 -14.64 -5.00 12.05
CA THR A 323 -13.90 -5.51 10.88
C THR A 323 -12.51 -6.02 11.25
N ASP A 324 -11.83 -5.33 12.16
CA ASP A 324 -10.48 -5.73 12.59
C ASP A 324 -10.55 -7.01 13.43
N LEU A 325 -11.61 -7.19 14.21
CA LEU A 325 -11.92 -8.42 14.96
C LEU A 325 -12.23 -9.61 14.03
N LEU A 326 -12.99 -9.40 12.96
CA LEU A 326 -13.28 -10.42 11.93
C LEU A 326 -11.99 -10.98 11.31
N ILE A 327 -11.03 -10.10 11.01
CA ILE A 327 -9.71 -10.45 10.46
C ILE A 327 -8.88 -11.22 11.50
N THR A 328 -8.84 -10.74 12.75
CA THR A 328 -8.12 -11.38 13.87
C THR A 328 -8.70 -12.75 14.27
N PHE A 329 -9.94 -13.09 13.88
CA PHE A 329 -10.57 -14.38 14.18
C PHE A 329 -10.02 -15.55 13.34
N CYS A 330 -9.34 -15.28 12.22
CA CYS A 330 -8.79 -16.29 11.29
C CYS A 330 -8.04 -17.48 11.96
N PRO A 331 -7.16 -17.28 12.97
CA PRO A 331 -6.42 -18.39 13.57
C PRO A 331 -7.31 -19.39 14.30
N ILE A 332 -8.46 -18.96 14.85
CA ILE A 332 -9.38 -19.87 15.53
C ILE A 332 -9.98 -20.86 14.52
N VAL A 333 -10.30 -20.40 13.30
CA VAL A 333 -10.79 -21.26 12.22
C VAL A 333 -9.69 -22.20 11.73
N VAL A 334 -8.47 -21.70 11.52
CA VAL A 334 -7.30 -22.52 11.13
C VAL A 334 -7.02 -23.61 12.17
N GLY A 335 -6.92 -23.24 13.45
CA GLY A 335 -6.63 -24.17 14.54
C GLY A 335 -7.70 -25.25 14.71
N LEU A 336 -8.99 -24.88 14.64
CA LEU A 336 -10.09 -25.86 14.69
C LEU A 336 -10.04 -26.85 13.51
N LEU A 337 -9.72 -26.40 12.30
CA LEU A 337 -9.60 -27.27 11.14
C LEU A 337 -8.37 -28.17 11.22
N MET A 338 -7.22 -27.66 11.69
CA MET A 338 -6.00 -28.46 11.86
C MET A 338 -6.20 -29.54 12.93
N LEU A 339 -6.78 -29.20 14.09
CA LEU A 339 -7.15 -30.17 15.13
C LEU A 339 -8.15 -31.21 14.62
N SER A 340 -9.12 -30.80 13.79
CA SER A 340 -10.07 -31.73 13.17
C SER A 340 -9.39 -32.74 12.25
N VAL A 341 -8.44 -32.28 11.42
CA VAL A 341 -7.65 -33.15 10.54
C VAL A 341 -6.74 -34.09 11.36
N HIS A 342 -6.14 -33.60 12.44
CA HIS A 342 -5.34 -34.41 13.36
C HIS A 342 -6.19 -35.46 14.12
N TRP A 343 -7.50 -35.25 14.26
CA TRP A 343 -8.46 -36.25 14.75
C TRP A 343 -9.05 -37.14 13.64
N GLY A 344 -8.44 -37.17 12.46
CA GLY A 344 -8.78 -38.11 11.38
C GLY A 344 -9.82 -37.60 10.37
N VAL A 345 -10.21 -36.33 10.42
CA VAL A 345 -10.98 -35.71 9.31
C VAL A 345 -10.09 -35.64 8.08
N THR A 346 -10.61 -36.05 6.91
CA THR A 346 -9.77 -36.13 5.71
C THR A 346 -9.18 -34.76 5.32
N PRO A 347 -7.92 -34.69 4.84
CA PRO A 347 -7.30 -33.44 4.38
C PRO A 347 -8.14 -32.67 3.35
N LEU A 348 -8.87 -33.40 2.49
CA LEU A 348 -9.78 -32.83 1.51
C LEU A 348 -10.95 -32.07 2.17
N THR A 349 -11.52 -32.61 3.25
CA THR A 349 -12.58 -31.94 4.02
C THR A 349 -12.04 -30.66 4.68
N GLY A 350 -10.83 -30.71 5.27
CA GLY A 350 -10.16 -29.53 5.83
C GLY A 350 -9.96 -28.42 4.79
N SER A 351 -9.40 -28.76 3.64
CA SER A 351 -9.20 -27.85 2.51
C SER A 351 -10.51 -27.25 1.99
N ILE A 352 -11.57 -28.05 1.82
CA ILE A 352 -12.89 -27.56 1.37
C ILE A 352 -13.49 -26.58 2.38
N LEU A 353 -13.49 -26.91 3.68
CA LEU A 353 -14.02 -26.05 4.72
C LEU A 353 -13.25 -24.72 4.83
N PHE A 354 -11.92 -24.76 4.69
CA PHE A 354 -11.11 -23.54 4.66
C PHE A 354 -11.39 -22.67 3.43
N ASN A 355 -11.50 -23.27 2.24
CA ASN A 355 -11.86 -22.54 1.03
C ASN A 355 -13.26 -21.87 1.15
N VAL A 356 -14.25 -22.56 1.73
CA VAL A 356 -15.58 -21.97 2.02
C VAL A 356 -15.46 -20.80 3.00
N TYR A 357 -14.67 -20.94 4.08
CA TYR A 357 -14.39 -19.85 5.01
C TYR A 357 -13.75 -18.64 4.32
N VAL A 358 -12.75 -18.85 3.46
CA VAL A 358 -12.07 -17.78 2.71
C VAL A 358 -13.03 -17.04 1.78
N VAL A 359 -13.93 -17.75 1.07
CA VAL A 359 -14.94 -17.14 0.21
C VAL A 359 -15.93 -16.30 1.02
N LEU A 360 -16.43 -16.81 2.15
CA LEU A 360 -17.34 -16.07 3.03
C LEU A 360 -16.66 -14.83 3.63
N LEU A 361 -15.41 -14.96 4.10
CA LEU A 361 -14.59 -13.86 4.61
C LEU A 361 -14.40 -12.77 3.54
N ALA A 362 -14.06 -13.16 2.31
CA ALA A 362 -13.87 -12.24 1.19
C ALA A 362 -15.18 -11.48 0.84
N ILE A 363 -16.33 -12.17 0.81
CA ILE A 363 -17.63 -11.53 0.57
C ILE A 363 -17.93 -10.50 1.67
N VAL A 364 -17.74 -10.84 2.95
CA VAL A 364 -17.98 -9.93 4.08
C VAL A 364 -17.02 -8.74 4.05
N LEU A 365 -15.74 -8.95 3.74
CA LEU A 365 -14.75 -7.87 3.66
C LEU A 365 -14.95 -6.94 2.45
N LEU A 366 -15.38 -7.47 1.30
CA LEU A 366 -15.78 -6.66 0.13
C LEU A 366 -17.05 -5.84 0.41
N TRP A 367 -18.06 -6.44 1.06
CA TRP A 367 -19.28 -5.76 1.47
C TRP A 367 -18.99 -4.65 2.49
N GLN A 368 -18.26 -4.96 3.57
CA GLN A 368 -17.85 -3.94 4.54
C GLN A 368 -16.95 -2.87 3.90
N GLY A 369 -16.03 -3.25 3.02
CA GLY A 369 -15.14 -2.32 2.30
C GLY A 369 -15.88 -1.33 1.41
N THR A 370 -16.88 -1.78 0.67
CA THR A 370 -17.72 -0.92 -0.19
C THR A 370 -18.66 -0.04 0.64
N VAL A 371 -19.41 -0.61 1.59
CA VAL A 371 -20.36 0.13 2.46
C VAL A 371 -19.64 1.19 3.31
N THR A 372 -18.51 0.86 3.93
CA THR A 372 -17.73 1.81 4.75
C THR A 372 -16.78 2.70 3.93
N LYS A 373 -16.79 2.59 2.59
CA LYS A 373 -15.88 3.29 1.66
C LYS A 373 -14.38 3.09 1.97
N ARG A 374 -14.03 2.01 2.67
CA ARG A 374 -12.65 1.66 3.05
C ARG A 374 -11.96 0.95 1.89
N VAL A 375 -11.42 1.74 0.95
CA VAL A 375 -10.68 1.28 -0.23
C VAL A 375 -9.60 0.24 0.12
N GLY A 376 -8.92 0.39 1.26
CA GLY A 376 -7.91 -0.58 1.71
C GLY A 376 -8.43 -2.00 1.98
N LEU A 377 -9.70 -2.18 2.36
CA LEU A 377 -10.30 -3.51 2.52
C LEU A 377 -10.58 -4.17 1.16
N VAL A 378 -11.14 -3.39 0.23
CA VAL A 378 -11.45 -3.84 -1.14
C VAL A 378 -10.16 -4.20 -1.89
N ASN A 379 -9.15 -3.31 -1.83
CA ASN A 379 -7.84 -3.57 -2.43
C ASN A 379 -7.12 -4.74 -1.75
N GLY A 380 -7.28 -4.92 -0.43
CA GLY A 380 -6.76 -6.07 0.30
C GLY A 380 -7.34 -7.38 -0.24
N CYS A 381 -8.67 -7.47 -0.40
CA CYS A 381 -9.32 -8.65 -0.99
C CYS A 381 -8.84 -8.91 -2.42
N ILE A 382 -8.76 -7.89 -3.27
CA ILE A 382 -8.26 -8.00 -4.65
C ILE A 382 -6.81 -8.51 -4.68
N PHE A 383 -5.95 -8.01 -3.78
CA PHE A 383 -4.56 -8.43 -3.67
C PHE A 383 -4.44 -9.88 -3.19
N THR A 384 -5.25 -10.30 -2.21
CA THR A 384 -5.32 -11.71 -1.77
C THR A 384 -5.81 -12.64 -2.89
N PHE A 385 -6.83 -12.24 -3.65
CA PHE A 385 -7.27 -13.03 -4.83
C PHE A 385 -6.16 -13.14 -5.88
N LEU A 386 -5.45 -12.06 -6.18
CA LEU A 386 -4.32 -12.08 -7.10
C LEU A 386 -3.17 -12.97 -6.58
N ALA A 387 -2.91 -12.96 -5.26
CA ALA A 387 -1.92 -13.82 -4.62
C ALA A 387 -2.30 -15.30 -4.66
N MET A 388 -3.57 -15.66 -4.42
CA MET A 388 -4.06 -17.05 -4.57
C MET A 388 -3.95 -17.54 -6.02
N ILE A 389 -4.36 -16.71 -6.98
CA ILE A 389 -4.24 -17.00 -8.42
C ILE A 389 -2.76 -17.22 -8.78
N ALA A 390 -1.87 -16.31 -8.38
CA ALA A 390 -0.43 -16.42 -8.63
C ALA A 390 0.19 -17.65 -7.97
N ALA A 391 -0.16 -17.98 -6.73
CA ALA A 391 0.34 -19.18 -6.06
C ALA A 391 -0.06 -20.46 -6.83
N ARG A 392 -1.29 -20.52 -7.35
CA ARG A 392 -1.78 -21.65 -8.16
C ARG A 392 -1.14 -21.72 -9.56
N PHE A 393 -0.47 -20.66 -10.04
CA PHE A 393 0.39 -20.74 -11.22
C PHE A 393 1.70 -21.48 -10.93
N PHE A 394 2.31 -21.24 -9.77
CA PHE A 394 3.61 -21.83 -9.43
C PHE A 394 3.51 -23.25 -8.86
N ASP A 395 2.35 -23.63 -8.34
CA ASP A 395 2.00 -24.98 -7.85
C ASP A 395 2.61 -26.13 -8.70
N PRO A 396 3.57 -26.90 -8.15
CA PRO A 396 4.28 -27.94 -8.90
C PRO A 396 3.39 -29.09 -9.37
N THR A 397 2.20 -29.28 -8.79
CA THR A 397 1.32 -30.43 -9.08
C THR A 397 0.66 -30.39 -10.47
N PHE A 398 0.59 -29.22 -11.10
CA PHE A 398 0.03 -29.04 -12.44
C PHE A 398 1.13 -29.01 -13.50
N SER A 399 0.85 -29.54 -14.70
CA SER A 399 1.71 -29.33 -15.86
C SER A 399 1.72 -27.87 -16.31
N PHE A 400 2.75 -27.47 -17.07
CA PHE A 400 2.80 -26.13 -17.68
C PHE A 400 1.60 -25.83 -18.59
N VAL A 401 1.02 -26.86 -19.24
CA VAL A 401 -0.14 -26.73 -20.13
C VAL A 401 -1.41 -26.44 -19.34
N GLU A 402 -1.65 -27.16 -18.24
CA GLU A 402 -2.85 -26.97 -17.40
C GLU A 402 -2.84 -25.60 -16.71
N ARG A 403 -1.68 -25.15 -16.21
CA ARG A 403 -1.49 -23.80 -15.67
C ARG A 403 -1.82 -22.75 -16.73
N GLY A 404 -1.23 -22.89 -17.92
CA GLY A 404 -1.42 -21.96 -19.04
C GLY A 404 -2.88 -21.88 -19.51
N PHE A 405 -3.56 -23.02 -19.63
CA PHE A 405 -4.97 -23.07 -20.01
C PHE A 405 -5.88 -22.45 -18.94
N THR A 406 -5.67 -22.80 -17.67
CA THR A 406 -6.43 -22.24 -16.53
C THR A 406 -6.29 -20.72 -16.46
N PHE A 407 -5.08 -20.20 -16.68
CA PHE A 407 -4.82 -18.76 -16.75
C PHE A 407 -5.42 -18.09 -17.98
N MET A 408 -5.38 -18.74 -19.16
CA MET A 408 -6.01 -18.22 -20.37
C MET A 408 -7.52 -18.07 -20.18
N VAL A 409 -8.20 -19.10 -19.66
CA VAL A 409 -9.65 -19.06 -19.37
C VAL A 409 -9.98 -18.00 -18.32
N THR A 410 -9.21 -17.92 -17.23
CA THR A 410 -9.41 -16.91 -16.18
C THR A 410 -9.20 -15.48 -16.70
N GLY A 411 -8.15 -15.26 -17.50
CA GLY A 411 -7.85 -13.98 -18.13
C GLY A 411 -8.93 -13.54 -19.12
N VAL A 412 -9.43 -14.47 -19.96
CA VAL A 412 -10.55 -14.22 -20.88
C VAL A 412 -11.83 -13.90 -20.12
N ALA A 413 -12.13 -14.60 -19.02
CA ALA A 413 -13.30 -14.31 -18.19
C ALA A 413 -13.23 -12.90 -17.57
N ILE A 414 -12.09 -12.53 -16.96
CA ILE A 414 -11.87 -11.19 -16.40
C ILE A 414 -11.96 -10.11 -17.49
N PHE A 415 -11.34 -10.35 -18.65
CA PHE A 415 -11.39 -9.44 -19.79
C PHE A 415 -12.83 -9.24 -20.31
N ALA A 416 -13.59 -10.32 -20.49
CA ALA A 416 -14.98 -10.26 -20.95
C ALA A 416 -15.90 -9.51 -19.97
N VAL A 417 -15.76 -9.76 -18.66
CA VAL A 417 -16.51 -9.03 -17.62
C VAL A 417 -16.17 -7.54 -17.62
N ASN A 418 -14.88 -7.18 -17.74
CA ASN A 418 -14.45 -5.79 -17.73
C ASN A 418 -14.85 -5.06 -19.03
N LEU A 419 -14.75 -5.73 -20.19
CA LEU A 419 -15.21 -5.24 -21.48
C LEU A 419 -16.73 -5.00 -21.49
N PHE A 420 -17.52 -5.94 -20.96
CA PHE A 420 -18.97 -5.78 -20.79
C PHE A 420 -19.31 -4.61 -19.86
N TYR A 421 -18.59 -4.46 -18.74
CA TYR A 421 -18.79 -3.34 -17.82
C TYR A 421 -18.44 -1.99 -18.47
N MET A 422 -17.34 -1.92 -19.23
CA MET A 422 -16.96 -0.73 -19.99
C MET A 422 -17.99 -0.38 -21.07
N TRP A 423 -18.46 -1.36 -21.84
CA TRP A 423 -19.48 -1.18 -22.88
C TRP A 423 -20.81 -0.69 -22.28
N ARG A 424 -21.26 -1.27 -21.16
CA ARG A 424 -22.46 -0.83 -20.44
C ARG A 424 -22.31 0.57 -19.84
N LYS A 425 -21.12 0.93 -19.35
CA LYS A 425 -20.83 2.28 -18.86
C LYS A 425 -20.80 3.31 -20.00
N GLN A 426 -20.21 2.97 -21.15
CA GLN A 426 -20.23 3.81 -22.34
C GLN A 426 -21.65 4.02 -22.89
N SER A 427 -22.50 2.99 -22.92
CA SER A 427 -23.89 3.14 -23.39
C SER A 427 -24.72 4.04 -22.45
N GLN A 428 -24.53 3.92 -21.12
CA GLN A 428 -25.13 4.85 -20.16
C GLN A 428 -24.59 6.28 -20.32
N GLN A 429 -23.28 6.46 -20.49
CA GLN A 429 -22.69 7.79 -20.73
C GLN A 429 -23.15 8.42 -22.06
N ALA A 430 -23.37 7.61 -23.11
CA ALA A 430 -23.96 8.08 -24.36
C ALA A 430 -25.43 8.52 -24.20
N GLN A 431 -26.22 7.81 -23.38
CA GLN A 431 -27.59 8.22 -23.04
C GLN A 431 -27.63 9.53 -22.24
N VAL A 432 -26.71 9.73 -21.29
CA VAL A 432 -26.58 11.00 -20.54
C VAL A 432 -26.11 12.14 -21.44
N ASN A 433 -25.09 11.92 -22.28
CA ASN A 433 -24.60 12.96 -23.19
C ASN A 433 -25.65 13.36 -24.23
N THR A 434 -26.47 12.42 -24.71
CA THR A 434 -27.58 12.72 -25.64
C THR A 434 -28.78 13.38 -24.96
N SER A 435 -29.05 13.11 -23.68
CA SER A 435 -30.09 13.85 -22.94
C SER A 435 -29.67 15.30 -22.66
N VAL A 436 -28.41 15.52 -22.25
CA VAL A 436 -27.83 16.87 -22.08
C VAL A 436 -27.80 17.64 -23.40
N ALA A 437 -27.40 17.01 -24.51
CA ALA A 437 -27.44 17.65 -25.83
C ALA A 437 -28.87 18.03 -26.28
N ARG A 438 -29.89 17.22 -25.93
CA ARG A 438 -31.30 17.54 -26.17
C ARG A 438 -31.79 18.69 -25.28
N ALA A 439 -31.36 18.76 -24.03
CA ALA A 439 -31.67 19.87 -23.12
C ALA A 439 -31.09 21.20 -23.64
N ASN A 440 -29.80 21.23 -24.00
CA ASN A 440 -29.16 22.44 -24.55
C ASN A 440 -29.80 22.92 -25.87
N ARG A 441 -30.25 21.99 -26.73
CA ARG A 441 -31.02 22.35 -27.95
C ARG A 441 -32.39 22.96 -27.63
N ARG A 442 -33.07 22.52 -26.55
CA ARG A 442 -34.34 23.12 -26.09
C ARG A 442 -34.13 24.51 -25.48
N LEU A 443 -33.05 24.70 -24.71
CA LEU A 443 -32.69 26.02 -24.16
C LEU A 443 -32.36 27.01 -25.28
N ARG A 444 -31.51 26.64 -26.25
CA ARG A 444 -31.23 27.50 -27.42
C ARG A 444 -32.49 27.85 -28.21
N ARG A 445 -33.41 26.90 -28.44
CA ARG A 445 -34.69 27.21 -29.11
C ARG A 445 -35.56 28.17 -28.31
N ARG A 446 -35.53 28.14 -26.97
CA ARG A 446 -36.25 29.12 -26.14
C ARG A 446 -35.63 30.52 -26.15
N GLN A 447 -34.32 30.62 -26.39
CA GLN A 447 -33.68 31.93 -26.61
C GLN A 447 -34.08 32.47 -27.99
N THR A 448 -33.89 31.70 -29.07
CA THR A 448 -34.23 32.17 -30.42
C THR A 448 -35.73 32.41 -30.66
N LEU A 449 -36.62 31.78 -29.88
CA LEU A 449 -38.08 32.06 -29.89
C LEU A 449 -38.50 33.15 -28.88
N GLY A 450 -37.56 33.68 -28.10
CA GLY A 450 -37.76 34.87 -27.26
C GLY A 450 -37.24 36.15 -27.92
N ASP A 451 -36.47 36.03 -29.01
CA ASP A 451 -35.96 37.16 -29.79
C ASP A 451 -36.95 37.63 -30.88
N ASP A 452 -38.02 36.87 -31.16
CA ASP A 452 -39.03 37.15 -32.19
C ASP A 452 -40.19 38.08 -31.72
N GLU A 453 -40.24 38.47 -30.43
CA GLU A 453 -41.34 39.26 -29.84
C GLU A 453 -41.05 40.79 -29.83
N HIS A 454 -40.42 41.32 -30.87
CA HIS A 454 -40.00 42.74 -30.93
C HIS A 454 -40.20 43.45 -32.29
N ILE A 455 -41.40 43.30 -32.87
CA ILE A 455 -41.97 44.15 -33.93
C ILE A 455 -43.43 44.41 -33.51
N GLU A 456 -44.01 45.62 -33.50
CA GLU A 456 -43.64 46.89 -34.16
C GLU A 456 -43.80 48.09 -33.19
N VAL A 457 -43.15 49.22 -33.48
CA VAL A 457 -43.41 50.50 -32.78
C VAL A 457 -43.99 51.51 -33.78
N THR A 458 -45.24 51.89 -33.56
CA THR A 458 -45.89 53.02 -34.23
C THR A 458 -46.54 53.91 -33.19
N ASP A 459 -46.01 55.13 -33.06
CA ASP A 459 -46.58 56.22 -32.28
C ASP A 459 -47.11 57.31 -33.22
N THR A 460 -48.41 57.54 -33.21
CA THR A 460 -49.02 58.83 -33.58
C THR A 460 -50.47 58.94 -33.09
N GLY A 461 -50.74 60.02 -32.34
CA GLY A 461 -51.87 60.91 -32.63
C GLY A 461 -53.30 60.46 -32.29
N GLU A 462 -53.72 60.83 -31.07
CA GLU A 462 -54.98 61.54 -30.76
C GLU A 462 -56.38 60.93 -31.04
N HIS A 463 -57.14 60.89 -29.94
CA HIS A 463 -58.56 61.28 -29.79
C HIS A 463 -59.76 60.39 -30.23
N THR A 464 -60.63 60.22 -29.23
CA THR A 464 -62.12 60.14 -29.24
C THR A 464 -62.88 58.88 -29.70
N GLU A 465 -63.60 58.33 -28.72
CA GLU A 465 -65.02 57.91 -28.74
C GLU A 465 -65.55 56.72 -29.59
N SER A 466 -66.14 55.78 -28.84
CA SER A 466 -67.48 55.19 -29.06
C SER A 466 -67.72 54.16 -30.18
N ALA A 467 -67.97 52.92 -29.74
CA ALA A 467 -69.00 51.98 -30.16
C ALA A 467 -69.39 51.81 -31.65
N GLY A 468 -69.37 50.56 -32.15
CA GLY A 468 -70.38 50.12 -33.12
C GLY A 468 -70.06 48.93 -34.04
N ASN A 469 -70.65 47.78 -33.72
CA ASN A 469 -71.40 46.90 -34.64
C ASN A 469 -70.80 46.28 -35.93
N TYR A 470 -70.89 44.94 -35.93
CA TYR A 470 -71.40 44.05 -37.01
C TYR A 470 -70.63 43.80 -38.33
N THR A 471 -70.43 42.50 -38.57
CA THR A 471 -70.46 41.78 -39.87
C THR A 471 -69.32 42.03 -40.88
N SER A 472 -68.95 41.09 -41.76
CA SER A 472 -69.55 39.78 -42.11
C SER A 472 -68.50 38.67 -42.35
N ALA A 473 -68.94 37.41 -42.28
CA ALA A 473 -68.29 36.23 -42.91
C ALA A 473 -68.70 36.16 -44.42
N PRO A 474 -68.56 35.05 -45.23
CA PRO A 474 -68.54 33.60 -44.89
C PRO A 474 -67.63 32.67 -45.76
N SER A 475 -67.82 31.34 -45.60
CA SER A 475 -67.55 30.22 -46.57
C SER A 475 -66.08 29.89 -46.92
N ASP A 476 -65.63 28.69 -47.31
CA ASP A 476 -66.16 27.28 -47.38
C ASP A 476 -64.95 26.34 -47.68
N ASP A 477 -64.93 25.00 -47.59
CA ASP A 477 -65.31 24.00 -46.55
C ASP A 477 -64.42 22.72 -46.86
N ARG A 478 -64.73 21.41 -46.92
CA ARG A 478 -65.90 20.53 -46.72
C ARG A 478 -65.54 19.07 -46.35
N THR A 479 -65.33 18.81 -45.04
CA THR A 479 -65.65 17.53 -44.33
C THR A 479 -64.87 16.20 -44.60
N GLY A 480 -65.00 15.25 -43.65
CA GLY A 480 -64.53 13.84 -43.69
C GLY A 480 -63.61 13.48 -42.50
N ALA A 481 -64.03 12.94 -41.35
CA ALA A 481 -64.88 11.77 -41.04
C ALA A 481 -64.20 10.41 -41.43
N ASP A 482 -64.11 9.37 -40.59
CA ASP A 482 -64.81 9.08 -39.31
C ASP A 482 -64.04 8.16 -38.31
N ALA A 483 -64.37 8.32 -37.01
CA ALA A 483 -64.69 7.33 -35.95
C ALA A 483 -63.93 5.98 -35.74
N ALA A 484 -63.87 5.35 -34.54
CA ALA A 484 -64.09 5.73 -33.12
C ALA A 484 -63.71 4.57 -32.14
N LYS A 485 -63.94 4.77 -30.81
CA LYS A 485 -63.70 3.90 -29.62
C LYS A 485 -62.28 3.98 -29.03
N SER A 486 -61.97 4.37 -27.77
CA SER A 486 -62.67 4.46 -26.44
C SER A 486 -62.83 3.12 -25.69
N ALA A 487 -62.62 3.00 -24.37
CA ALA A 487 -62.16 3.91 -23.28
C ALA A 487 -61.22 3.12 -22.31
N THR A 488 -60.93 3.37 -21.01
CA THR A 488 -61.41 4.27 -19.92
C THR A 488 -60.27 4.29 -18.85
N VAL A 489 -59.64 5.41 -18.46
CA VAL A 489 -60.02 6.43 -17.44
C VAL A 489 -59.90 5.99 -15.96
N LYS A 490 -58.90 6.59 -15.26
CA LYS A 490 -58.75 6.98 -13.83
C LYS A 490 -57.23 7.14 -13.54
N GLU A 491 -56.63 8.22 -13.04
CA GLU A 491 -57.05 9.36 -12.18
C GLU A 491 -57.55 8.91 -10.78
N ASP A 492 -57.02 9.41 -9.65
CA ASP A 492 -56.19 10.61 -9.37
C ASP A 492 -54.80 10.25 -8.74
N GLY A 493 -53.82 11.15 -8.56
CA GLY A 493 -53.70 12.55 -9.02
C GLY A 493 -52.43 13.28 -8.53
N ASN A 494 -51.97 14.24 -9.34
CA ASN A 494 -51.43 15.58 -9.02
C ASN A 494 -50.46 15.79 -7.82
N MET A 495 -49.21 16.24 -8.02
CA MET A 495 -48.72 17.63 -8.27
C MET A 495 -48.21 18.32 -6.99
N ALA A 496 -47.34 19.35 -6.98
CA ALA A 496 -46.26 19.75 -7.90
C ALA A 496 -45.46 20.96 -7.33
N TYR A 497 -44.16 21.05 -7.66
CA TYR A 497 -43.31 22.27 -7.62
C TYR A 497 -43.11 22.85 -6.18
N THR A 498 -42.34 23.92 -5.86
CA THR A 498 -41.55 24.94 -6.63
C THR A 498 -40.39 25.51 -5.77
N ALA A 499 -39.41 26.20 -6.41
CA ALA A 499 -38.57 27.30 -5.86
C ALA A 499 -37.61 26.99 -4.66
N ARG A 500 -36.45 27.63 -4.42
CA ARG A 500 -36.01 29.05 -4.37
C ARG A 500 -36.69 29.85 -3.23
N GLU A 501 -36.05 30.78 -2.52
CA GLU A 501 -34.79 31.51 -2.81
C GLU A 501 -33.90 31.76 -1.55
N GLN A 502 -33.21 32.91 -1.44
CA GLN A 502 -32.22 33.27 -0.40
C GLN A 502 -32.74 34.31 0.61
N GLU A 503 -31.85 34.75 1.51
CA GLU A 503 -31.98 35.85 2.51
C GLU A 503 -32.77 35.50 3.80
N SER A 504 -32.54 36.14 4.96
CA SER A 504 -31.67 37.29 5.28
C SER A 504 -30.88 37.09 6.60
N ALA A 505 -30.20 38.13 7.09
CA ALA A 505 -29.26 38.09 8.23
C ALA A 505 -29.65 39.01 9.41
N ALA A 506 -28.74 39.11 10.40
CA ALA A 506 -28.63 40.11 11.49
C ALA A 506 -29.40 39.90 12.82
N ALA A 507 -28.68 39.37 13.82
CA ALA A 507 -28.66 39.79 15.24
C ALA A 507 -27.41 39.11 15.89
N VAL A 508 -26.32 39.74 16.37
CA VAL A 508 -25.99 41.06 16.96
C VAL A 508 -26.06 41.10 18.50
N SER A 509 -24.88 40.81 19.09
CA SER A 509 -24.26 41.45 20.26
C SER A 509 -24.50 40.94 21.70
N SER A 510 -23.40 41.05 22.47
CA SER A 510 -23.28 41.14 23.93
C SER A 510 -23.56 39.90 24.80
N ASP A 511 -22.99 39.76 26.00
CA ASP A 511 -21.68 40.17 26.55
C ASP A 511 -21.52 39.51 27.94
N LYS A 512 -20.35 38.93 28.26
CA LYS A 512 -19.63 39.24 29.51
C LYS A 512 -18.25 38.58 29.64
N THR A 513 -17.36 39.34 30.27
CA THR A 513 -16.00 38.97 30.70
C THR A 513 -15.98 38.64 32.20
N THR A 514 -14.81 38.25 32.73
CA THR A 514 -14.44 37.94 34.15
C THR A 514 -14.63 36.47 34.56
N ALA A 515 -13.81 35.88 35.45
CA ALA A 515 -12.76 36.45 36.31
C ALA A 515 -11.46 35.59 36.40
N ARG A 516 -10.48 36.06 37.17
CA ARG A 516 -9.06 35.62 37.19
C ARG A 516 -8.61 35.23 38.61
N LYS A 517 -8.14 33.99 38.79
CA LYS A 517 -7.22 33.50 39.86
C LYS A 517 -6.63 32.14 39.41
N GLY A 518 -5.36 31.77 39.62
CA GLY A 518 -4.22 32.54 40.12
C GLY A 518 -3.77 32.14 41.53
N GLU A 519 -2.92 31.11 41.63
CA GLU A 519 -2.09 30.78 42.80
C GLU A 519 -0.88 29.93 42.36
N SER A 520 0.11 29.73 43.23
CA SER A 520 1.47 29.26 42.86
C SER A 520 2.23 28.63 44.03
N SER A 521 3.24 27.80 43.75
CA SER A 521 4.04 27.03 44.73
C SER A 521 3.25 25.89 45.41
N ASP A 522 3.83 24.81 45.95
CA ASP A 522 5.21 24.55 46.39
C ASP A 522 5.75 23.18 45.92
N ALA A 523 6.95 22.80 46.41
CA ALA A 523 7.71 21.63 45.99
C ALA A 523 7.45 20.35 46.81
N GLN A 524 7.57 19.19 46.15
CA GLN A 524 8.34 18.02 46.61
C GLN A 524 8.70 17.11 45.42
#